data_AF-A0A953W4K9-F1
#
_entry.id   AF-A0A953W4K9-F1
#
_cell.length_a   1.000
_cell.length_b   1.000
_cell.length_c   1.000
_cell.angle_alpha   90.00
_cell.angle_beta   90.00
_cell.angle_gamma   90.00
#
_symmetry.space_group_name_H-M   'P 1'
#
loop_
_entity.id
_entity.type
_entity.pdbx_description
1 polymer ?
#
loop_
_entity_poly.entity_id
_entity_poly.type
_entity_poly.pdbx_seq_one_letter_code
_entity_poly.pdbx_strand_id
1 'polypeptide(L)' 'MDSGAPIGIGGYEERIIATVDELALYARDYPPLAPVTGLPVICLHGLTRNSRDFEIIAPRIAALGRRV' A
#
# COMPACT_ATOMS: atom_id res chain seq x y z
N MET A 1 -2.60 24.87 0.23
CA MET A 1 -2.75 24.00 1.42
C MET A 1 -1.67 22.96 1.31
N ASP A 2 -0.64 23.14 2.10
CA ASP A 2 0.61 22.37 2.04
C ASP A 2 0.32 20.95 2.56
N SER A 3 0.15 20.00 1.65
CA SER A 3 0.02 18.59 2.00
C SER A 3 1.38 18.12 2.50
N GLY A 4 1.57 18.20 3.82
CA GLY A 4 2.72 17.67 4.56
C GLY A 4 2.81 16.15 4.47
N ALA A 5 2.91 15.61 3.26
CA ALA A 5 3.35 14.25 3.03
C ALA A 5 4.79 14.18 3.54
N PRO A 6 5.08 13.35 4.56
CA PRO A 6 6.46 13.14 4.96
C PRO A 6 7.23 12.66 3.72
N ILE A 7 8.51 13.05 3.66
CA ILE A 7 9.47 12.61 2.63
C ILE A 7 9.70 11.11 2.80
N GLY A 8 8.70 10.32 2.39
CA GLY A 8 8.68 8.88 2.41
C GLY A 8 9.26 8.34 1.12
N ILE A 9 10.02 7.26 1.22
CA ILE A 9 10.50 6.48 0.09
C ILE A 9 9.30 5.89 -0.68
N GLY A 10 9.00 6.44 -1.87
CA GLY A 10 7.98 5.91 -2.79
C GLY A 10 6.52 6.21 -2.40
N GLY A 11 5.72 6.60 -3.39
CA GLY A 11 4.28 6.80 -3.25
C GLY A 11 3.49 5.49 -3.41
N TYR A 12 2.18 5.56 -3.16
CA TYR A 12 1.22 4.50 -3.46
C TYR A 12 0.18 4.99 -4.46
N GLU A 13 -0.41 4.07 -5.22
CA GLU A 13 -1.63 4.31 -5.97
C GLU A 13 -2.84 3.93 -5.12
N GLU A 14 -3.90 4.73 -5.20
CA GLU A 14 -5.18 4.38 -4.59
C GLU A 14 -5.96 3.47 -5.53
N ARG A 15 -6.42 2.34 -5.00
CA ARG A 15 -7.20 1.36 -5.74
C ARG A 15 -8.56 1.18 -5.10
N ILE A 16 -9.60 1.20 -5.93
CA ILE A 16 -10.94 0.74 -5.55
C ILE A 16 -11.17 -0.60 -6.25
N ILE A 17 -11.47 -1.64 -5.47
CA ILE A 17 -11.63 -3.00 -5.94
C ILE A 17 -13.08 -3.40 -5.69
N ALA A 18 -13.79 -3.76 -6.76
CA ALA A 18 -15.14 -4.30 -6.66
C ALA A 18 -15.10 -5.75 -6.15
N THR A 19 -15.99 -6.09 -5.24
CA THR A 19 -16.20 -7.45 -4.76
C THR A 19 -17.46 -8.06 -5.34
N VAL A 20 -17.62 -9.37 -5.14
CA VAL A 20 -18.77 -10.15 -5.64
C VAL A 20 -20.11 -9.71 -5.04
N ASP A 21 -20.10 -9.10 -3.85
CA ASP A 21 -21.25 -8.54 -3.15
C ASP A 21 -21.40 -7.02 -3.35
N GLU A 22 -20.77 -6.48 -4.41
CA GLU A 22 -20.85 -5.07 -4.82
C GLU A 22 -20.22 -4.07 -3.82
N LEU A 23 -19.53 -4.56 -2.79
CA LEU A 23 -18.75 -3.71 -1.91
C LEU A 23 -17.52 -3.14 -2.64
N ALA A 24 -17.27 -1.85 -2.45
CA ALA A 24 -16.08 -1.18 -2.95
C ALA A 24 -14.99 -1.18 -1.87
N LEU A 25 -13.96 -2.02 -2.04
CA LEU A 25 -12.81 -2.05 -1.14
C LEU A 25 -11.77 -1.02 -1.56
N TYR A 26 -11.24 -0.27 -0.60
CA TYR A 26 -10.11 0.62 -0.81
C TYR A 26 -8.79 -0.08 -0.45
N ALA A 27 -7.79 0.05 -1.31
CA ALA A 27 -6.43 -0.39 -1.06
C ALA A 27 -5.41 0.67 -1.48
N ARG A 28 -4.26 0.67 -0.80
CA ARG A 28 -3.05 1.38 -1.23
C ARG A 28 -2.14 0.36 -1.90
N ASP A 29 -1.64 0.70 -3.08
CA ASP A 29 -0.83 -0.17 -3.91
C ASP A 29 0.55 0.46 -4.12
N TYR A 30 1.56 -0.10 -3.47
CA TYR A 30 2.93 0.37 -3.52
C TYR A 30 3.69 -0.39 -4.61
N PRO A 31 4.14 0.28 -5.70
CA PRO A 31 4.95 -0.38 -6.70
C PRO A 31 6.33 -0.73 -6.13
N PRO A 32 6.97 -1.81 -6.60
CA PRO A 32 8.34 -2.12 -6.22
C PRO A 32 9.27 -0.97 -6.66
N LEU A 33 10.17 -0.54 -5.76
CA LEU A 33 11.13 0.54 -6.01
C LEU A 33 12.53 0.03 -6.38
N ALA A 34 12.68 -1.28 -6.48
CA ALA A 34 13.87 -2.01 -6.89
C ALA A 34 13.46 -3.15 -7.83
N PRO A 35 14.41 -3.85 -8.51
CA PRO A 35 14.09 -5.00 -9.35
C PRO A 35 13.21 -6.01 -8.60
N VAL A 36 12.22 -6.57 -9.29
CA VAL A 36 11.21 -7.43 -8.65
C VAL A 36 11.87 -8.67 -8.06
N THR A 37 11.71 -8.87 -6.74
CA THR A 37 12.37 -9.95 -5.99
C THR A 37 11.42 -11.07 -5.53
N GLY A 38 10.12 -10.98 -5.81
CA GLY A 38 9.16 -12.02 -5.43
C GLY A 38 7.69 -11.60 -5.54
N LEU A 39 6.82 -12.40 -4.91
CA LEU A 39 5.36 -12.20 -4.92
C LEU A 39 4.93 -10.91 -4.22
N PRO A 40 3.76 -10.34 -4.54
CA PRO A 40 3.22 -9.22 -3.75
C PRO A 40 3.05 -9.58 -2.27
N VAL A 41 3.09 -8.57 -1.40
CA VAL A 41 2.81 -8.70 0.04
C VAL A 41 1.49 -8.04 0.35
N ILE A 42 0.49 -8.81 0.78
CA ILE A 42 -0.82 -8.25 1.15
C ILE A 42 -0.83 -7.90 2.65
N CYS A 43 -1.10 -6.63 2.95
CA CYS A 43 -1.24 -6.14 4.31
C CYS A 43 -2.71 -6.06 4.74
N LEU A 44 -3.10 -6.84 5.76
CA LEU A 44 -4.44 -6.85 6.34
C LEU A 44 -4.41 -6.20 7.73
N HIS A 45 -5.19 -5.13 7.91
CA HIS A 45 -5.24 -4.40 9.17
C HIS A 45 -6.15 -5.09 10.21
N GLY A 46 -6.06 -4.65 11.47
CA GLY A 46 -6.95 -5.10 12.54
C GLY A 46 -8.37 -4.53 12.43
N LEU A 47 -9.29 -5.01 13.29
CA LEU A 47 -10.73 -4.76 13.23
C LEU A 47 -11.14 -3.28 13.15
N THR A 48 -10.48 -2.42 13.93
CA THR A 48 -10.81 -0.98 14.04
C THR A 48 -9.74 -0.10 13.40
N ARG A 49 -8.99 -0.64 12.44
CA ARG A 49 -7.86 0.01 11.79
C ARG A 49 -8.10 0.11 10.27
N ASN A 50 -7.14 0.68 9.55
CA ASN A 50 -7.19 0.80 8.09
C ASN A 50 -5.77 0.74 7.49
N SER A 51 -5.66 0.93 6.17
CA SER A 51 -4.38 0.84 5.43
C SER A 51 -3.29 1.80 5.92
N ARG A 52 -3.62 2.86 6.67
CA ARG A 52 -2.64 3.79 7.26
C ARG A 52 -1.69 3.10 8.23
N ASP A 53 -2.07 1.98 8.84
CA ASP A 53 -1.20 1.19 9.72
C ASP A 53 0.11 0.76 9.04
N PHE A 54 0.09 0.66 7.71
CA PHE A 54 1.22 0.19 6.93
C PHE A 54 2.01 1.31 6.27
N GLU A 55 1.71 2.59 6.55
CA GLU A 55 2.34 3.73 5.86
C GLU A 55 3.87 3.80 6.03
N ILE A 56 4.42 3.17 7.07
CA ILE A 56 5.86 3.07 7.31
C ILE A 56 6.46 1.80 6.69
N ILE A 57 5.78 0.66 6.80
CA ILE A 57 6.37 -0.65 6.43
C ILE A 57 6.18 -0.98 4.96
N ALA A 58 5.06 -0.62 4.34
CA ALA A 58 4.80 -0.90 2.93
C ALA A 58 5.84 -0.24 1.99
N PRO A 59 6.22 1.03 2.15
CA PRO A 59 7.28 1.61 1.31
C PRO A 59 8.67 0.99 1.57
N ARG A 60 8.94 0.50 2.79
CA ARG A 60 10.17 -0.24 3.10
C ARG A 60 10.23 -1.59 2.38
N ILE A 61 9.12 -2.32 2.35
CA ILE A 61 9.01 -3.59 1.62
C ILE A 61 9.09 -3.33 0.10
N ALA A 62 8.48 -2.25 -0.38
CA ALA A 62 8.60 -1.80 -1.77
C ALA A 62 10.05 -1.51 -2.18
N ALA A 63 10.83 -0.89 -1.29
CA ALA A 63 12.27 -0.68 -1.48
C ALA A 63 13.10 -1.98 -1.57
N LEU A 64 12.56 -3.12 -1.12
CA LEU A 64 13.18 -4.44 -1.28
C LEU A 64 12.77 -5.13 -2.59
N GLY A 65 12.04 -4.46 -3.48
CA GLY A 65 11.63 -4.98 -4.79
C GLY A 65 10.35 -5.80 -4.76
N ARG A 66 9.48 -5.61 -3.76
CA ARG A 66 8.20 -6.33 -3.63
C ARG A 66 7.04 -5.34 -3.77
N ARG A 67 6.04 -5.63 -4.60
CA ARG A 67 4.77 -4.88 -4.60
C ARG A 67 4.05 -5.11 -3.27
N VAL A 68 3.44 -4.07 -2.71
CA VAL A 68 2.65 -4.17 -1.45
C VAL A 68 1.25 -3.65 -1.68
#